data_AF-A0A537X312-F1
#
_entry.id   AF-A0A537X312-F1
#
_cell.length_a   1.000
_cell.length_b   1.000
_cell.length_c   1.000
_cell.angle_alpha   90.00
_cell.angle_beta   90.00
_cell.angle_gamma   90.00
#
_symmetry.space_group_name_H-M   'P 1'
#
loop_
_entity.id
_entity.type
_entity.pdbx_description
1 polymer ?
#
loop_
_entity_poly.entity_id
_entity_poly.type
_entity_poly.pdbx_seq_one_letter_code
_entity_poly.pdbx_strand_id
1 'polypeptide(L)' 'MKRSGSMLGLVAGAAATLSLAGTAIAQDKTLIIGVQCDRTGATQIVGTVLCPAMHDYFNLINSKGGIEGYKIKHDEIDN' A
#
# COMPACT_ATOMS: atom_id res chain seq x y z
N MET A 1 34.67 36.85 -19.37
CA MET A 1 33.29 36.31 -19.39
C MET A 1 33.31 34.83 -19.80
N LYS A 2 33.40 33.88 -18.86
CA LYS A 2 33.32 32.41 -19.15
C LYS A 2 32.48 31.62 -18.13
N ARG A 3 31.81 32.29 -17.19
CA ARG A 3 31.08 31.65 -16.06
C ARG A 3 29.63 31.24 -16.37
N SER A 4 29.04 31.71 -17.47
CA SER A 4 27.61 31.48 -17.79
C SER A 4 27.31 30.03 -18.21
N GLY A 5 28.19 29.38 -18.97
CA GLY A 5 27.94 28.02 -19.49
C GLY A 5 27.93 26.92 -18.43
N SER A 6 28.68 27.09 -17.33
CA SER A 6 28.75 26.10 -16.24
C SER A 6 27.46 26.01 -15.43
N MET A 7 26.72 27.12 -15.31
CA MET A 7 25.48 27.16 -14.53
C MET A 7 24.32 26.56 -15.32
N LEU A 8 24.28 26.80 -16.64
CA LEU A 8 23.29 26.20 -17.54
C LEU A 8 23.44 24.67 -17.63
N GLY A 9 24.69 24.17 -17.67
CA GLY A 9 24.96 22.73 -17.65
C GLY A 9 24.54 22.05 -16.35
N LEU A 10 24.69 22.72 -15.21
CA LEU A 10 24.25 22.20 -13.91
C LEU A 10 22.72 22.10 -13.82
N VAL A 11 22.00 23.12 -14.30
CA VAL A 11 20.53 23.13 -14.31
C VAL A 11 19.97 22.08 -15.28
N ALA A 12 20.58 21.94 -16.46
CA ALA A 12 20.18 20.91 -17.42
C ALA A 12 20.44 19.49 -16.89
N GLY A 13 21.57 19.27 -16.21
CA GLY A 13 21.89 17.99 -15.58
C GLY A 13 20.91 17.64 -14.44
N ALA A 14 20.58 18.60 -13.58
CA ALA A 14 19.61 18.41 -12.50
C ALA A 14 18.20 18.10 -13.03
N ALA A 15 17.75 18.80 -14.07
CA ALA A 15 16.47 18.54 -14.72
C ALA A 15 16.39 17.14 -15.35
N ALA A 16 17.48 16.68 -15.98
CA ALA A 16 17.58 15.34 -16.55
C ALA A 16 17.56 14.24 -15.48
N THR A 17 18.19 14.47 -14.32
CA THR A 17 18.13 13.51 -13.19
C THR A 17 16.74 13.44 -12.57
N LEU A 18 15.99 14.55 -12.53
CA LEU A 18 14.64 14.59 -12.00
C LEU A 18 13.62 13.89 -12.92
N SER A 19 13.79 14.01 -14.24
CA SER A 19 12.91 13.34 -15.22
C SER A 19 13.12 11.83 -15.26
N LEU A 20 14.32 11.33 -14.93
CA LEU A 20 14.60 9.89 -14.75
C LEU A 20 14.12 9.34 -13.40
N ALA A 21 14.01 10.18 -12.36
CA ALA A 21 13.47 9.78 -11.05
C ALA A 21 11.93 9.68 -11.03
N GLY A 22 11.25 10.29 -12.01
CA GLY A 22 9.78 10.32 -12.08
C GLY A 22 9.09 9.00 -12.43
N THR A 23 9.83 7.96 -12.82
CA THR A 23 9.24 6.64 -13.17
C THR A 23 9.15 5.66 -12.01
N ALA A 24 9.62 6.04 -10.81
CA ALA A 24 9.17 5.41 -9.57
C ALA A 24 7.74 5.90 -9.26
N ILE A 25 6.80 5.61 -10.16
CA ILE A 25 5.37 5.72 -9.92
C ILE A 25 5.13 4.95 -8.62
N ALA A 26 4.66 5.64 -7.59
CA ALA A 26 4.17 5.02 -6.38
C ALA A 26 3.03 4.07 -6.80
N GLN A 27 3.37 2.82 -7.07
CA GLN A 27 2.37 1.81 -7.39
C GLN A 27 1.49 1.67 -6.17
N ASP A 28 0.17 1.70 -6.38
CA ASP A 28 -0.78 1.40 -5.32
C ASP A 28 -0.60 -0.07 -4.91
N LYS A 29 0.24 -0.27 -3.89
CA LYS A 29 0.58 -1.59 -3.35
C LYS A 29 -0.48 -2.00 -2.32
N THR A 30 -1.72 -2.08 -2.78
CA THR A 30 -2.86 -2.51 -1.98
C THR A 30 -3.37 -3.85 -2.50
N LEU A 31 -3.47 -4.83 -1.60
CA LEU A 31 -4.11 -6.13 -1.84
C LEU A 31 -5.48 -6.12 -1.16
N ILE A 32 -6.55 -6.20 -1.93
CA ILE A 32 -7.90 -6.26 -1.38
C ILE A 32 -8.28 -7.72 -1.08
N ILE A 33 -8.67 -7.98 0.17
CA ILE A 33 -9.20 -9.28 0.61
C ILE A 33 -10.65 -9.08 1.05
N GLY A 34 -11.58 -9.66 0.31
CA GLY A 34 -12.98 -9.75 0.72
C GLY A 34 -13.16 -10.82 1.79
N VAL A 35 -13.92 -10.50 2.84
CA VAL A 35 -14.22 -11.40 3.96
C VAL A 35 -15.73 -11.45 4.15
N GLN A 36 -16.33 -12.64 3.92
CA GLN A 36 -17.70 -12.88 4.32
C GLN A 36 -17.71 -13.35 5.77
N CYS A 37 -18.41 -12.61 6.63
CA CYS A 37 -18.50 -12.88 8.05
C CYS A 37 -19.95 -13.06 8.46
N ASP A 38 -20.19 -14.03 9.34
CA ASP A 38 -21.48 -14.13 10.03
C ASP A 38 -21.40 -13.25 11.28
N ARG A 39 -21.63 -11.95 11.14
CA ARG A 39 -21.76 -11.03 12.29
C ARG A 39 -23.13 -11.17 12.94
N THR A 40 -24.12 -11.61 12.17
CA THR A 40 -25.48 -11.89 12.64
C THR A 40 -25.93 -13.31 12.26
N GLY A 41 -27.15 -13.70 12.67
CA GLY A 41 -27.73 -15.00 12.33
C GLY A 41 -27.29 -16.17 13.24
N ALA A 42 -27.76 -17.38 12.91
CA ALA A 42 -27.58 -18.57 13.76
C ALA A 42 -26.11 -19.00 13.92
N THR A 43 -25.26 -18.60 12.97
CA THR A 43 -23.83 -18.95 12.93
C THR A 43 -22.92 -17.85 13.48
N GLN A 44 -23.48 -16.74 14.02
CA GLN A 44 -22.70 -15.60 14.53
C GLN A 44 -21.67 -15.95 15.60
N ILE A 45 -21.87 -17.07 16.31
CA ILE A 45 -20.94 -17.53 17.35
C ILE A 45 -19.54 -17.81 16.76
N VAL A 46 -19.45 -18.18 15.48
CA VAL A 46 -18.18 -18.37 14.79
C VAL A 46 -17.61 -17.02 14.35
N GLY A 47 -18.42 -16.18 13.68
CA GLY A 47 -17.96 -14.91 13.12
C GLY A 47 -17.58 -13.85 14.14
N THR A 48 -18.16 -13.88 15.35
CA THR A 48 -17.79 -12.98 16.46
C THR A 48 -16.37 -13.20 16.98
N VAL A 49 -15.79 -14.39 16.77
CA VAL A 49 -14.42 -14.72 17.20
C VAL A 49 -13.46 -14.76 16.01
N LEU A 50 -13.85 -15.41 14.92
CA LEU A 50 -12.96 -15.65 13.77
C LEU A 50 -12.66 -14.35 13.01
N CYS A 51 -13.66 -13.53 12.74
CA CYS A 51 -13.48 -12.35 11.89
C CYS A 51 -12.58 -11.27 12.52
N PRO A 52 -12.73 -10.91 13.81
CA PRO A 52 -11.77 -10.01 14.45
C PRO A 52 -10.35 -10.60 14.47
N ALA A 53 -10.21 -11.91 14.70
CA ALA A 53 -8.90 -12.57 14.66
C ALA A 53 -8.24 -12.50 13.26
N MET A 54 -9.02 -12.62 12.19
CA MET A 54 -8.51 -12.41 10.83
C MET A 54 -8.03 -10.96 10.64
N HIS A 55 -8.82 -9.97 11.08
CA HIS A 55 -8.45 -8.56 10.96
C HIS A 55 -7.17 -8.24 11.73
N ASP A 56 -7.04 -8.77 12.95
CA ASP A 56 -5.83 -8.63 13.77
C ASP A 56 -4.62 -9.23 13.07
N TYR A 57 -4.77 -10.39 12.43
CA TYR A 57 -3.68 -11.03 11.71
C TYR A 57 -3.29 -10.25 10.44
N PHE A 58 -4.26 -9.69 9.71
CA PHE A 58 -3.97 -8.80 8.58
C PHE A 58 -3.23 -7.54 9.02
N ASN A 59 -3.63 -6.95 10.16
CA ASN A 59 -2.93 -5.82 10.75
C ASN A 59 -1.50 -6.19 11.16
N LEU A 60 -1.29 -7.39 11.71
CA LEU A 60 0.04 -7.91 12.01
C LEU A 60 0.90 -8.05 10.74
N ILE A 61 0.37 -8.64 9.67
CA ILE A 61 1.08 -8.75 8.38
C ILE A 61 1.45 -7.36 7.86
N ASN A 62 0.51 -6.41 7.90
CA ASN A 62 0.75 -5.04 7.49
C ASN A 62 1.83 -4.36 8.34
N SER A 63 1.86 -4.59 9.66
CA SER A 63 2.90 -4.05 10.54
C SER A 63 4.30 -4.57 10.19
N LYS A 64 4.39 -5.76 9.59
CA LYS A 64 5.64 -6.40 9.14
C LYS A 64 6.06 -6.08 7.71
N GLY A 65 5.37 -5.15 7.05
CA GLY A 65 5.70 -4.75 5.68
C GLY A 65 4.68 -5.18 4.63
N GLY A 66 3.71 -6.03 4.99
CA GLY A 66 2.74 -6.57 4.04
C GLY A 66 3.25 -7.83 3.31
N ILE A 67 2.56 -8.24 2.26
CA ILE A 67 2.92 -9.40 1.44
C ILE A 67 3.70 -8.87 0.22
N GLU A 68 5.00 -9.16 0.12
CA GLU A 68 5.86 -8.63 -0.94
C GLU A 68 5.82 -7.09 -1.06
N GLY A 69 5.55 -6.40 0.06
CA GLY A 69 5.37 -4.96 0.13
C GLY A 69 3.95 -4.46 -0.19
N TYR A 70 3.00 -5.34 -0.46
CA TYR A 70 1.57 -5.02 -0.59
C TYR A 70 0.88 -5.00 0.77
N LYS A 71 0.22 -3.89 1.09
CA LYS A 71 -0.63 -3.77 2.28
C LYS A 71 -1.99 -4.39 2.02
N ILE A 72 -2.44 -5.21 2.95
CA ILE A 72 -3.78 -5.79 2.94
C ILE A 72 -4.79 -4.70 3.30
N LYS A 73 -5.78 -4.51 2.43
CA LYS A 73 -7.04 -3.85 2.74
C LYS A 73 -8.12 -4.94 2.80
N HIS A 74 -8.69 -5.14 3.97
CA HIS A 74 -9.78 -6.09 4.15
C HIS A 74 -11.11 -5.36 3.97
N ASP A 75 -12.05 -6.01 3.31
CA ASP A 75 -13.42 -5.54 3.14
C ASP A 75 -14.37 -6.62 3.64
N GLU A 76 -15.05 -6.33 4.74
CA GLU A 76 -15.90 -7.28 5.43
C GLU A 76 -17.36 -7.02 5.09
N ILE A 77 -18.09 -8.10 4.77
CA ILE A 77 -19.53 -8.08 4.53
C ILE A 77 -20.18 -9.05 5.52
N ASP A 78 -21.34 -8.67 6.08
CA ASP A 78 -22.19 -9.54 6.87
C ASP A 78 -23.15 -10.33 5.97
N ASN A 79 -23.46 -11.58 6.31
CA ASN A 79 -24.38 -12.45 5.55
C ASN A 79 -25.81 -12.35 6.07
#